data_AF-A0AAV5TP32-F1
#
_entry.id   AF-A0AAV5TP32-F1
#
_cell.length_a   1.000
_cell.length_b   1.000
_cell.length_c   1.000
_cell.angle_alpha   90.00
_cell.angle_beta   90.00
_cell.angle_gamma   90.00
#
_symmetry.space_group_name_H-M   'P 1'
#
loop_
_entity.id
_entity.type
_entity.pdbx_description
1 polymer ?
#
loop_
_entity_poly.entity_id
_entity_poly.type
_entity_poly.pdbx_seq_one_letter_code
_entity_poly.pdbx_strand_id
1 'polypeptide(L)'
;RMPSKFAIHLPNSAQRKQIFEVILNEESCSSTVDLANLGAAADGLSGSDLKEVCRIAVLRRAKETLDKRRRERGDIPASSVLARDPLEHLESALDHCMRSLGQMVNFALD
;
A
#
# COMPACT_ATOMS: atom_id res chain seq x y z
N ARG A 1 -5.94 -23.92 29.34
CA ARG A 1 -5.58 -24.32 27.96
C ARG A 1 -6.75 -23.95 27.05
N MET A 2 -6.50 -23.48 25.82
CA MET A 2 -7.54 -23.12 24.85
C MET A 2 -8.05 -24.41 24.16
N PRO A 3 -9.31 -24.83 24.37
CA PRO A 3 -9.80 -26.16 23.99
C PRO A 3 -10.09 -26.33 22.49
N SER A 4 -10.28 -25.24 21.75
CA SER A 4 -10.56 -25.23 20.31
C SER A 4 -9.46 -24.51 19.54
N LYS A 5 -9.06 -25.08 18.41
CA LYS A 5 -8.14 -24.47 17.44
C LYS A 5 -8.87 -24.30 16.13
N PHE A 6 -8.86 -23.10 15.58
CA PHE A 6 -9.40 -22.79 14.26
C PHE A 6 -8.23 -22.43 13.35
N ALA A 7 -8.10 -23.15 12.23
CA ALA A 7 -7.09 -22.82 11.24
C ALA A 7 -7.55 -21.59 10.45
N ILE A 8 -6.67 -20.58 10.36
CA ILE A 8 -6.89 -19.41 9.52
C ILE A 8 -5.88 -19.47 8.37
N HIS A 9 -6.40 -19.50 7.16
CA HIS A 9 -5.58 -19.48 5.94
C HIS A 9 -5.29 -18.05 5.50
N LEU A 10 -4.32 -17.89 4.59
CA LEU A 10 -4.08 -16.62 3.93
C LEU A 10 -5.36 -16.16 3.19
N PRO A 11 -5.63 -14.84 3.15
CA PRO A 11 -6.80 -14.33 2.46
C PRO A 11 -6.69 -14.60 0.96
N ASN A 12 -7.81 -14.98 0.34
CA ASN A 12 -7.90 -15.07 -1.12
C ASN A 12 -7.97 -13.66 -1.75
N SER A 13 -7.90 -13.58 -3.08
CA SER A 13 -7.92 -12.31 -3.81
C SER A 13 -9.11 -11.40 -3.45
N ALA A 14 -10.32 -11.95 -3.32
CA ALA A 14 -11.51 -11.18 -2.95
C ALA A 14 -11.43 -10.65 -1.51
N GLN A 15 -10.91 -11.45 -0.57
CA GLN A 15 -10.68 -11.02 0.80
C GLN A 15 -9.58 -9.95 0.89
N ARG A 16 -8.52 -10.05 0.08
CA ARG A 16 -7.46 -9.02 0.01
C ARG A 16 -8.00 -7.69 -0.52
N LYS A 17 -8.89 -7.71 -1.52
CA LYS A 17 -9.64 -6.51 -1.96
C LYS A 17 -10.39 -5.88 -0.80
N GLN A 18 -11.15 -6.67 -0.02
CA GLN A 18 -11.90 -6.16 1.14
C GLN A 18 -10.97 -5.58 2.21
N ILE A 19 -9.81 -6.21 2.43
CA ILE A 19 -8.81 -5.69 3.35
C ILE A 19 -8.26 -4.34 2.85
N PHE A 20 -7.97 -4.20 1.56
CA PHE A 20 -7.58 -2.92 0.97
C PHE A 20 -8.68 -1.86 1.12
N GLU A 21 -9.95 -2.21 0.88
CA GLU A 21 -11.08 -1.30 1.09
C GLU A 21 -11.10 -0.77 2.53
N VAL A 22 -10.90 -1.64 3.52
CA VAL A 22 -10.86 -1.24 4.94
C VAL A 22 -9.63 -0.38 5.26
N ILE A 23 -8.44 -0.76 4.78
CA ILE A 23 -7.19 -0.02 5.04
C ILE A 23 -7.24 1.36 4.41
N LEU A 24 -7.80 1.47 3.21
CA LEU A 24 -7.83 2.71 2.43
C LEU A 24 -9.10 3.53 2.65
N ASN A 25 -10.02 3.09 3.51
CA ASN A 25 -11.30 3.75 3.77
C ASN A 25 -11.16 5.19 4.28
N GLU A 26 -10.09 5.47 5.04
CA GLU A 26 -9.81 6.81 5.58
C GLU A 26 -8.89 7.65 4.68
N GLU A 27 -8.36 7.04 3.61
CA GLU A 27 -7.49 7.70 2.64
C GLU A 27 -8.32 8.25 1.47
N SER A 28 -7.93 9.40 0.92
CA SER A 28 -8.65 10.06 -0.16
C SER A 28 -8.45 9.40 -1.53
N CYS A 29 -8.57 8.07 -1.64
CA CYS A 29 -8.31 7.32 -2.89
C CYS A 29 -9.13 7.85 -4.06
N SER A 30 -8.46 8.13 -5.18
CA SER A 30 -9.13 8.43 -6.43
C SER A 30 -10.07 7.28 -6.78
N SER A 31 -11.24 7.60 -7.34
CA SER A 31 -12.20 6.59 -7.83
C SER A 31 -11.65 5.73 -8.98
N THR A 32 -10.47 6.07 -9.51
CA THR A 32 -9.76 5.28 -10.52
C THR A 32 -8.99 4.10 -9.97
N VAL A 33 -8.81 3.97 -8.65
CA VAL A 33 -8.03 2.87 -8.07
C VAL A 33 -8.77 1.54 -8.22
N ASP A 34 -8.18 0.62 -8.98
CA ASP A 34 -8.72 -0.74 -9.13
C ASP A 34 -8.24 -1.66 -7.99
N LEU A 35 -9.02 -1.67 -6.90
CA LEU A 35 -8.76 -2.54 -5.74
C LEU A 35 -8.88 -4.03 -6.06
N ALA A 36 -9.61 -4.41 -7.11
CA ALA A 36 -9.71 -5.82 -7.50
C ALA A 36 -8.39 -6.30 -8.11
N ASN A 37 -7.78 -5.50 -8.98
CA ASN A 37 -6.46 -5.80 -9.53
C ASN A 37 -5.37 -5.81 -8.44
N LEU A 38 -5.40 -4.86 -7.51
CA LEU A 38 -4.50 -4.87 -6.33
C LEU A 38 -4.68 -6.14 -5.49
N GLY A 39 -5.91 -6.56 -5.21
CA GLY A 39 -6.18 -7.81 -4.48
C GLY A 39 -5.65 -9.05 -5.19
N ALA A 40 -5.70 -9.08 -6.53
CA ALA A 40 -5.13 -10.14 -7.35
C ALA A 40 -3.59 -10.14 -7.34
N ALA A 41 -2.96 -8.97 -7.49
CA ALA A 41 -1.51 -8.83 -7.49
C ALA A 41 -0.86 -9.08 -6.11
N ALA A 42 -1.63 -8.98 -5.02
CA ALA A 42 -1.17 -9.19 -3.65
C ALA A 42 -1.17 -10.67 -3.23
N ASP A 43 -0.95 -11.61 -4.15
CA ASP A 43 -1.03 -13.02 -3.82
C ASP A 43 0.02 -13.47 -2.80
N GLY A 44 -0.38 -14.38 -1.90
CA GLY A 44 0.45 -14.82 -0.78
C GLY A 44 0.58 -13.83 0.39
N LEU A 45 0.04 -12.61 0.28
CA LEU A 45 0.13 -11.61 1.35
C LEU A 45 -0.97 -11.77 2.41
N SER A 46 -0.58 -11.64 3.68
CA SER A 46 -1.48 -11.58 4.83
C SER A 46 -2.04 -10.16 5.04
N GLY A 47 -3.05 -10.02 5.90
CA GLY A 47 -3.61 -8.69 6.21
C GLY A 47 -2.61 -7.70 6.79
N SER A 48 -1.61 -8.16 7.56
CA SER A 48 -0.53 -7.30 8.06
C SER A 48 0.42 -6.86 6.95
N ASP A 49 0.70 -7.73 6.00
CA ASP A 49 1.54 -7.39 4.85
C ASP A 49 0.87 -6.32 3.99
N LEU A 50 -0.44 -6.45 3.73
CA LEU A 50 -1.21 -5.44 3.00
C LEU A 50 -1.15 -4.07 3.68
N LYS A 51 -1.30 -4.04 5.01
CA LYS A 51 -1.19 -2.81 5.79
C LYS A 51 0.21 -2.19 5.68
N GLU A 52 1.24 -3.02 5.72
CA GLU A 52 2.62 -2.55 5.61
C GLU A 52 2.93 -2.01 4.20
N VAL A 53 2.43 -2.67 3.15
CA VAL A 53 2.52 -2.18 1.77
C VAL A 53 1.91 -0.79 1.64
N CYS A 54 0.71 -0.58 2.19
CA CYS A 54 0.07 0.74 2.20
C CYS A 54 0.91 1.78 2.96
N ARG A 55 1.46 1.42 4.12
CA ARG A 55 2.33 2.31 4.90
C ARG A 55 3.58 2.74 4.11
N ILE A 56 4.26 1.80 3.45
CA ILE A 56 5.46 2.07 2.64
C ILE A 56 5.09 2.96 1.44
N ALA A 57 3.98 2.67 0.76
CA ALA A 57 3.51 3.46 -0.38
C ALA A 57 3.25 4.93 0.01
N VAL A 58 2.61 5.17 1.16
CA VAL A 58 2.37 6.54 1.68
C VAL A 58 3.68 7.26 1.96
N LEU A 59 4.65 6.59 2.61
CA LEU A 59 5.95 7.20 2.93
C LEU A 59 6.75 7.52 1.67
N ARG A 60 6.75 6.61 0.70
CA ARG A 60 7.42 6.82 -0.57
C ARG A 60 6.84 8.04 -1.29
N ARG A 61 5.52 8.12 -1.39
CA ARG A 61 4.82 9.27 -1.97
C ARG A 61 5.24 10.57 -1.27
N ALA A 62 5.26 10.58 0.05
CA ALA A 62 5.64 11.76 0.83
C ALA A 62 7.09 12.19 0.51
N LYS A 63 8.01 11.25 0.41
CA LYS A 63 9.41 11.50 0.02
C LYS A 63 9.51 12.07 -1.40
N GLU A 64 8.85 11.46 -2.38
CA GLU A 64 8.87 11.92 -3.78
C GLU A 64 8.28 13.33 -3.92
N THR A 65 7.22 13.62 -3.15
CA THR A 65 6.58 14.94 -3.11
C THR A 65 7.53 16.00 -2.52
N LEU A 66 8.21 15.67 -1.41
CA LEU A 66 9.24 16.53 -0.82
C LEU A 66 10.36 16.80 -1.80
N ASP A 67 10.89 15.77 -2.46
CA ASP A 67 12.00 15.88 -3.40
C ASP A 67 11.61 16.73 -4.62
N LYS A 68 10.39 16.56 -5.15
CA LYS A 68 9.86 17.37 -6.25
C LYS A 68 9.72 18.83 -5.85
N ARG A 69 9.08 19.11 -4.70
CA ARG A 69 8.88 20.49 -4.22
C ARG A 69 10.21 21.19 -3.87
N ARG A 70 11.19 20.46 -3.32
CA ARG A 70 12.56 20.98 -3.09
C ARG A 70 13.22 21.45 -4.39
N ARG A 71 13.05 20.69 -5.48
CA ARG A 71 13.58 21.07 -6.81
C ARG A 71 12.86 22.29 -7.40
N GLU A 72 11.56 22.44 -7.14
CA GLU A 72 10.72 23.47 -7.78
C GLU A 72 10.69 24.82 -7.04
N ARG A 73 10.79 24.86 -5.70
CA ARG A 73 10.54 26.10 -4.92
C ARG A 73 11.59 26.52 -3.88
N GLY A 74 12.67 25.76 -3.70
CA GLY A 74 13.57 26.00 -2.57
C GLY A 74 12.90 25.64 -1.22
N ASP A 75 13.71 25.56 -0.16
CA ASP A 75 13.41 24.84 1.09
C ASP A 75 12.00 25.11 1.69
N ILE A 76 11.12 24.11 1.63
CA ILE A 76 9.77 24.18 2.22
C ILE A 76 9.76 23.36 3.52
N PRO A 77 9.21 23.87 4.62
CA PRO A 77 9.09 23.12 5.86
C PRO A 77 8.24 21.85 5.68
N ALA A 78 8.76 20.73 6.23
CA ALA A 78 8.17 19.39 6.14
C ALA A 78 6.71 19.30 6.63
N SER A 79 6.28 20.23 7.48
CA SER A 79 4.92 20.32 8.01
C SER A 79 3.85 20.59 6.94
N SER A 80 4.22 21.13 5.78
CA SER A 80 3.29 21.39 4.66
C SER A 80 2.97 20.17 3.81
N VAL A 81 3.75 19.08 3.93
CA VAL A 81 3.65 17.89 3.05
C VAL A 81 2.61 16.88 3.52
N LEU A 82 2.22 16.93 4.79
CA LEU A 82 1.15 16.10 5.32
C LEU A 82 -0.25 16.67 5.05
N ALA A 83 -0.34 17.85 4.41
CA ALA A 83 -1.58 18.28 3.80
C ALA A 83 -2.00 17.16 2.84
N ARG A 84 -3.24 16.69 2.98
CA ARG A 84 -3.86 15.62 2.20
C ARG A 84 -3.96 16.06 0.73
N ASP A 85 -2.83 16.18 0.04
CA ASP A 85 -2.80 16.38 -1.41
C ASP A 85 -3.59 15.20 -2.00
N PRO A 86 -4.63 15.50 -2.81
CA PRO A 86 -5.55 14.48 -3.32
C PRO A 86 -4.78 13.37 -4.02
N LEU A 87 -5.30 12.17 -3.83
CA LEU A 87 -4.58 10.92 -3.86
C LEU A 87 -4.35 10.41 -5.28
N GLU A 88 -3.75 11.23 -6.13
CA GLU A 88 -3.56 10.90 -7.55
C GLU A 88 -2.43 9.88 -7.78
N HIS A 89 -1.54 9.66 -6.79
CA HIS A 89 -0.33 8.83 -6.97
C HIS A 89 -0.16 7.70 -5.94
N LEU A 90 -1.12 7.45 -5.04
CA LEU A 90 -0.99 6.32 -4.11
C LEU A 90 -0.97 4.99 -4.86
N GLU A 91 -1.75 4.86 -5.93
CA GLU A 91 -1.79 3.67 -6.78
C GLU A 91 -0.41 3.34 -7.37
N SER A 92 0.29 4.32 -7.96
CA SER A 92 1.65 4.11 -8.48
C SER A 92 2.64 3.71 -7.40
N ALA A 93 2.51 4.28 -6.19
CA ALA A 93 3.35 3.92 -5.06
C ALA A 93 3.05 2.49 -4.56
N LEU A 94 1.77 2.10 -4.48
CA LEU A 94 1.33 0.75 -4.13
C LEU A 94 1.82 -0.26 -5.16
N ASP A 95 1.59 -0.01 -6.45
CA ASP A 95 2.03 -0.86 -7.55
C ASP A 95 3.56 -1.05 -7.52
N HIS A 96 4.34 0.01 -7.32
CA HIS A 96 5.78 -0.15 -7.17
C HIS A 96 6.15 -0.96 -5.91
N CYS A 97 5.51 -0.72 -4.77
CA CYS A 97 5.79 -1.50 -3.56
C CYS A 97 5.48 -2.99 -3.77
N MET A 98 4.37 -3.30 -4.44
CA MET A 98 3.96 -4.65 -4.74
C MET A 98 4.88 -5.34 -5.75
N ARG A 99 5.32 -4.63 -6.80
CA ARG A 99 6.34 -5.15 -7.74
C ARG A 99 7.66 -5.43 -7.04
N SER A 100 8.11 -4.54 -6.15
CA SER A 100 9.34 -4.75 -5.37
C SER A 100 9.23 -5.93 -4.41
N LEU A 101 8.05 -6.19 -3.82
CA LEU A 101 7.83 -7.36 -2.97
C LEU A 101 7.67 -8.65 -3.77
N GLY A 102 7.04 -8.62 -4.94
CA GLY A 102 6.97 -9.76 -5.85
C GLY A 102 8.35 -10.25 -6.30
N GLN A 103 9.32 -9.34 -6.44
CA GLN A 103 10.72 -9.71 -6.69
C GLN A 103 11.39 -10.40 -5.48
N MET A 104 11.03 -10.05 -4.25
CA MET A 104 11.54 -10.74 -3.05
C MET A 104 10.90 -12.12 -2.84
N VAL A 105 9.61 -12.27 -3.13
CA VAL A 105 8.91 -13.56 -2.98
C VAL A 105 9.41 -14.58 -4.00
N ASN A 106 9.67 -14.17 -5.25
CA ASN A 106 10.27 -15.05 -6.25
C ASN A 106 11.72 -15.44 -5.91
N PHE A 107 12.50 -14.52 -5.32
CA PHE A 107 13.88 -14.83 -4.91
C PHE A 107 13.97 -15.75 -3.68
N ALA A 108 12.91 -15.86 -2.90
CA ALA A 108 12.84 -16.71 -1.70
C ALA A 108 12.32 -18.14 -1.99
N LEU A 109 11.94 -18.42 -3.25
CA LEU A 109 11.44 -19.72 -3.70
C LEU A 109 12.38 -20.46 -4.66
N ASP A 110 13.55 -19.89 -4.95
CA ASP A 110 14.70 -20.55 -5.59
C ASP A 110 15.77 -20.92 -4.54
#